data_AF-A0A257N561-F1
#
_entry.id   AF-A0A257N561-F1
#
_cell.length_a   1.000
_cell.length_b   1.000
_cell.length_c   1.000
_cell.angle_alpha   90.00
_cell.angle_beta   90.00
_cell.angle_gamma   90.00
#
_symmetry.space_group_name_H-M   'P 1'
#
loop_
_entity.id
_entity.type
_entity.pdbx_description
1 polymer ?
#
loop_
_entity_poly.entity_id
_entity_poly.type
_entity_poly.pdbx_seq_one_letter_code
_entity_poly.pdbx_strand_id
1 'polypeptide(L)'
;SRKRPSPLETGNIHTWACGITHAIGMVNFLFDKSQAPHISAKELYKKFSVGESTGNAKSKVVRTMLGMYQLDPNWSLSSRLQSNPLVWMLSVNGLMVDVRSMPREIQEIAFEKGYIPYIPDDRE
;
A
#
# COMPACT_ATOMS: atom_id res chain seq x y z
N SER A 1 10.78 31.35 1.84
CA SER A 1 11.16 29.94 2.05
C SER A 1 11.39 29.31 0.70
N ARG A 2 12.59 28.76 0.41
CA ARG A 2 12.90 28.15 -0.89
C ARG A 2 12.13 26.83 -0.97
N LYS A 3 11.13 26.72 -1.87
CA LYS A 3 10.48 25.44 -2.14
C LYS A 3 11.57 24.44 -2.50
N ARG A 4 11.69 23.34 -1.75
CA ARG A 4 12.65 22.28 -2.09
C ARG A 4 12.27 21.76 -3.48
N PRO A 5 13.23 21.65 -4.42
CA PRO A 5 12.95 21.09 -5.74
C PRO A 5 12.36 19.69 -5.59
N SER A 6 11.46 19.33 -6.51
CA SER A 6 10.83 18.01 -6.47
C SER A 6 11.91 16.94 -6.53
N PRO A 7 11.87 15.88 -5.70
CA PRO A 7 12.81 14.79 -5.80
C PRO A 7 12.84 14.17 -7.20
N LEU A 8 11.73 14.23 -7.94
CA LEU A 8 11.60 13.74 -9.32
C LEU A 8 12.41 14.54 -10.34
N GLU A 9 12.80 15.77 -10.02
CA GLU A 9 13.72 16.57 -10.85
C GLU A 9 15.15 16.01 -10.83
N THR A 10 15.43 15.05 -9.94
CA THR A 10 16.76 14.46 -9.77
C THR A 10 16.72 12.93 -9.76
N GLY A 11 17.77 12.31 -10.30
CA GLY A 11 17.96 10.87 -10.28
C GLY A 11 17.46 10.14 -11.52
N ASN A 12 18.01 8.95 -11.74
CA ASN A 12 17.74 8.13 -12.93
C ASN A 12 16.32 7.53 -12.89
N ILE A 13 15.66 7.48 -14.05
CA ILE A 13 14.30 6.94 -14.22
C ILE A 13 14.17 5.47 -13.79
N HIS A 14 15.18 4.63 -14.07
CA HIS A 14 15.19 3.23 -13.65
C HIS A 14 15.25 3.11 -12.13
N THR A 15 16.02 3.97 -11.47
CA THR A 15 16.07 4.03 -10.01
C THR A 15 14.72 4.40 -9.41
N TRP A 16 14.02 5.37 -10.00
CA TRP A 16 12.66 5.75 -9.57
C TRP A 16 11.66 4.61 -9.77
N ALA A 17 11.61 4.02 -10.97
CA ALA A 17 10.73 2.88 -11.27
C ALA A 17 10.97 1.71 -10.32
N CYS A 18 12.24 1.39 -10.06
CA CYS A 18 12.66 0.36 -9.11
C CYS A 18 12.19 0.66 -7.68
N GLY A 19 12.44 1.88 -7.19
CA GLY A 19 12.07 2.28 -5.83
C GLY A 19 10.55 2.31 -5.59
N ILE A 20 9.78 2.78 -6.58
CA ILE A 20 8.30 2.79 -6.54
C ILE A 20 7.76 1.37 -6.56
N THR A 21 8.25 0.52 -7.47
CA THR A 21 7.82 -0.89 -7.56
C THR A 21 8.13 -1.63 -6.25
N HIS A 22 9.31 -1.39 -5.67
CA HIS A 22 9.64 -1.98 -4.37
C HIS A 22 8.73 -1.46 -3.25
N ALA A 23 8.38 -0.16 -3.25
CA ALA A 23 7.51 0.41 -2.24
C ALA A 23 6.10 -0.22 -2.29
N ILE A 24 5.50 -0.32 -3.48
CA ILE A 24 4.20 -0.97 -3.69
C ILE A 24 4.28 -2.47 -3.35
N GLY A 25 5.36 -3.13 -3.77
CA GLY A 25 5.62 -4.54 -3.46
C GLY A 25 5.68 -4.79 -1.96
N MET A 26 6.27 -3.89 -1.18
CA MET A 26 6.31 -4.00 0.28
C MET A 26 4.91 -3.94 0.89
N VAL A 27 4.09 -2.96 0.48
CA VAL A 27 2.70 -2.83 0.97
C VAL A 27 1.91 -4.13 0.74
N ASN A 28 2.17 -4.78 -0.40
CA ASN A 28 1.44 -5.94 -0.89
C ASN A 28 2.19 -7.28 -0.73
N PHE A 29 3.14 -7.37 0.21
CA PHE A 29 3.86 -8.60 0.57
C PHE A 29 4.55 -9.32 -0.60
N LEU A 30 4.96 -8.60 -1.65
CA LEU A 30 5.62 -9.17 -2.82
C LEU A 30 6.92 -9.93 -2.48
N PHE A 31 7.55 -9.57 -1.35
CA PHE A 31 8.82 -10.15 -0.89
C PHE A 31 8.66 -11.32 0.08
N ASP A 32 7.42 -11.68 0.43
CA ASP A 32 7.11 -12.80 1.28
C ASP A 32 6.95 -14.07 0.44
N LYS A 33 7.75 -15.10 0.74
CA LYS A 33 7.78 -16.38 0.00
C LYS A 33 6.49 -17.20 0.14
N SER A 34 5.66 -16.90 1.14
CA SER A 34 4.35 -17.53 1.30
C SER A 34 3.30 -17.01 0.31
N GLN A 35 3.60 -15.93 -0.41
CA GLN A 35 2.66 -15.25 -1.29
C GLN A 35 2.86 -15.64 -2.76
N ALA A 36 1.80 -15.48 -3.55
CA ALA A 36 1.82 -15.60 -5.01
C ALA A 36 1.22 -14.34 -5.65
N PRO A 37 1.93 -13.64 -6.55
CA PRO A 37 3.34 -13.85 -6.91
C PRO A 37 4.30 -13.45 -5.77
N HIS A 38 5.53 -13.99 -5.79
CA HIS A 38 6.64 -13.51 -4.97
C HIS A 38 7.92 -13.31 -5.80
N ILE A 39 8.78 -12.41 -5.34
CA ILE A 39 10.15 -12.21 -5.84
C ILE A 39 10.99 -11.64 -4.70
N SER A 40 12.28 -11.96 -4.60
CA SER A 40 13.12 -11.28 -3.59
C SER A 40 13.38 -9.83 -3.97
N ALA A 41 13.61 -8.95 -2.99
CA ALA A 41 13.95 -7.55 -3.27
C ALA A 41 15.22 -7.43 -4.14
N LYS A 42 16.22 -8.29 -3.89
CA LYS A 42 17.44 -8.37 -4.69
C LYS A 42 17.17 -8.69 -6.16
N GLU A 43 16.34 -9.69 -6.43
CA GLU A 43 15.96 -10.05 -7.80
C GLU A 43 15.16 -8.93 -8.47
N LEU A 44 14.24 -8.29 -7.74
CA LEU A 44 13.51 -7.13 -8.22
C LEU A 44 14.48 -6.03 -8.67
N TYR A 45 15.45 -5.65 -7.84
CA TYR A 45 16.44 -4.63 -8.17
C TYR A 45 17.26 -4.99 -9.41
N LYS A 46 17.66 -6.26 -9.52
CA LYS A 46 18.37 -6.78 -10.70
C LYS A 46 17.52 -6.65 -11.97
N LYS A 47 16.20 -6.89 -11.92
CA LYS A 47 15.30 -6.72 -13.07
C LYS A 47 15.26 -5.27 -13.58
N PHE A 48 15.46 -4.30 -12.69
CA PHE A 48 15.55 -2.88 -13.06
C PHE A 48 16.98 -2.42 -13.42
N SER A 49 17.98 -3.30 -13.36
CA SER A 49 19.39 -2.95 -13.50
C SER A 49 19.85 -1.88 -12.49
N VAL A 50 19.33 -1.95 -11.26
CA VAL A 50 19.63 -0.99 -10.17
C VAL A 50 20.36 -1.72 -9.03
N GLY A 51 21.39 -1.09 -8.47
CA GLY A 51 22.11 -1.62 -7.31
C GLY A 51 21.21 -1.70 -6.07
N GLU A 52 21.41 -2.71 -5.23
CA GLU A 52 20.51 -3.01 -4.10
C GLU A 52 20.36 -1.83 -3.12
N SER A 53 21.48 -1.18 -2.76
CA SER A 53 21.48 -0.01 -1.88
C SER A 53 20.74 1.18 -2.50
N THR A 54 20.92 1.40 -3.81
CA THR A 54 20.24 2.46 -4.56
C THR A 54 18.73 2.23 -4.64
N GLY A 55 18.30 1.00 -4.96
CA GLY A 55 16.89 0.63 -5.02
C GLY A 55 16.20 0.76 -3.66
N ASN A 56 16.84 0.23 -2.60
CA ASN A 56 16.31 0.32 -1.24
C ASN A 56 16.22 1.77 -0.75
N ALA A 57 17.28 2.56 -0.94
CA ALA A 57 17.30 3.97 -0.56
C ALA A 57 16.21 4.77 -1.30
N LYS A 58 16.03 4.52 -2.61
CA LYS A 58 14.97 5.18 -3.37
C LYS A 58 13.58 4.75 -2.91
N SER A 59 13.37 3.45 -2.62
CA SER A 59 12.10 2.98 -2.07
C SER A 59 11.79 3.62 -0.71
N LYS A 60 12.78 3.79 0.17
CA LYS A 60 12.61 4.51 1.43
C LYS A 60 12.14 5.95 1.19
N VAL A 61 12.73 6.66 0.24
CA VAL A 61 12.28 8.02 -0.13
C VAL A 61 10.81 8.02 -0.56
N VAL A 62 10.38 7.10 -1.42
CA VAL A 62 8.99 6.98 -1.86
C VAL A 62 8.06 6.73 -0.66
N ARG A 63 8.36 5.72 0.17
CA ARG A 63 7.53 5.36 1.32
C ARG A 63 7.42 6.50 2.34
N THR A 64 8.53 7.18 2.65
CA THR A 64 8.50 8.32 3.57
C THR A 64 7.71 9.50 3.00
N MET A 65 7.86 9.80 1.71
CA MET A 65 7.17 10.92 1.08
C MET A 65 5.66 10.72 1.00
N LEU A 66 5.22 9.47 0.76
CA LEU A 66 3.81 9.11 0.59
C LEU A 66 3.20 8.53 1.87
N GLY A 67 3.94 8.51 2.98
CA GLY A 67 3.46 7.94 4.25
C GLY A 67 3.14 6.46 4.20
N MET A 68 3.73 5.69 3.27
CA MET A 68 3.38 4.28 3.04
C MET A 68 3.88 3.38 4.16
N TYR A 69 3.03 2.44 4.56
CA TYR A 69 3.34 1.37 5.50
C TYR A 69 2.81 0.03 4.99
N GLN A 70 3.20 -1.07 5.63
CA GLN A 70 2.72 -2.40 5.26
C GLN A 70 1.20 -2.47 5.46
N LEU A 71 0.46 -3.06 4.51
CA LEU A 71 -1.02 -3.07 4.50
C LEU A 71 -1.69 -1.69 4.39
N ASP A 72 -1.00 -0.64 3.97
CA ASP A 72 -1.62 0.68 3.74
C ASP A 72 -2.84 0.57 2.80
N PRO A 73 -4.05 0.95 3.26
CA PRO A 73 -5.27 0.88 2.46
C PRO A 73 -5.20 1.64 1.13
N ASN A 74 -4.48 2.77 1.07
CA ASN A 74 -4.38 3.61 -0.13
C ASN A 74 -3.52 2.99 -1.23
N TRP A 75 -2.65 2.06 -0.87
CA TRP A 75 -1.67 1.44 -1.78
C TRP A 75 -1.84 -0.09 -1.86
N SER A 76 -2.95 -0.60 -1.33
CA SER A 76 -3.32 -2.01 -1.40
C SER A 76 -3.88 -2.36 -2.78
N LEU A 77 -3.48 -3.51 -3.31
CA LEU A 77 -4.08 -4.06 -4.53
C LEU A 77 -5.57 -4.36 -4.31
N SER A 78 -6.40 -4.13 -5.32
CA SER A 78 -7.85 -4.37 -5.25
C SER A 78 -8.18 -5.82 -4.83
N SER A 79 -7.42 -6.79 -5.33
CA SER A 79 -7.55 -8.22 -4.97
C SER A 79 -7.22 -8.53 -3.51
N ARG A 80 -6.52 -7.63 -2.81
CA ARG A 80 -6.14 -7.78 -1.40
C ARG A 80 -7.01 -6.98 -0.44
N LEU A 81 -7.86 -6.09 -0.94
CA LEU A 81 -8.69 -5.23 -0.09
C LEU A 81 -9.56 -6.04 0.87
N GLN A 82 -10.20 -7.11 0.39
CA GLN A 82 -11.04 -7.98 1.22
C GLN A 82 -10.25 -8.60 2.38
N SER A 83 -9.02 -9.04 2.15
CA SER A 83 -8.18 -9.67 3.17
C SER A 83 -7.38 -8.68 4.02
N ASN A 84 -7.31 -7.40 3.64
CA ASN A 84 -6.54 -6.40 4.35
C ASN A 84 -7.34 -5.89 5.56
N PRO A 85 -6.95 -6.22 6.81
CA PRO A 85 -7.69 -5.79 7.99
C PRO A 85 -7.76 -4.27 8.12
N LEU A 86 -6.72 -3.54 7.72
CA LEU A 86 -6.66 -2.07 7.90
C LEU A 86 -7.65 -1.31 7.02
N VAL A 87 -8.19 -1.93 5.97
CA VAL A 87 -9.26 -1.36 5.15
C VAL A 87 -10.58 -1.33 5.90
N TRP A 88 -10.80 -2.28 6.82
CA TRP A 88 -12.10 -2.52 7.46
C TRP A 88 -12.16 -2.09 8.92
N MET A 89 -11.01 -1.76 9.51
CA MET A 89 -10.93 -1.32 10.91
C MET A 89 -11.34 0.16 11.04
N LEU A 90 -12.51 0.42 11.63
CA LEU A 90 -13.04 1.75 11.87
C LEU A 90 -13.28 2.00 13.37
N SER A 91 -13.21 3.26 13.79
CA SER A 91 -13.61 3.65 15.14
C SER A 91 -15.12 3.92 15.18
N VAL A 92 -15.85 3.08 15.92
CA VAL A 92 -17.28 3.24 16.17
C VAL A 92 -17.47 3.46 17.66
N ASN A 93 -17.98 4.63 18.04
CA ASN A 93 -18.13 5.05 19.44
C ASN A 93 -16.83 4.96 20.26
N GLY A 94 -15.68 5.25 19.62
CA GLY A 94 -14.37 5.21 20.27
C GLY A 94 -13.73 3.82 20.35
N LEU A 95 -14.39 2.77 19.86
CA LEU A 95 -13.86 1.42 19.79
C LEU A 95 -13.44 1.08 18.36
N MET A 96 -12.22 0.54 18.20
CA MET A 96 -11.77 0.01 16.92
C MET A 96 -12.44 -1.34 16.66
N VAL A 97 -13.25 -1.40 15.61
CA VAL A 97 -14.01 -2.60 15.22
C VAL A 97 -13.75 -2.93 13.75
N ASP A 98 -13.85 -4.21 13.41
CA ASP A 98 -13.95 -4.63 12.01
C ASP A 98 -15.38 -4.36 11.55
N VAL A 99 -15.56 -3.40 10.65
CA VAL A 99 -16.90 -2.96 10.22
C VAL A 99 -17.67 -4.07 9.51
N ARG A 100 -17.00 -5.10 8.99
CA ARG A 100 -17.66 -6.23 8.31
C ARG A 100 -18.48 -7.08 9.25
N SER A 101 -18.16 -7.07 10.55
CA SER A 101 -18.95 -7.78 11.57
C SER A 101 -20.01 -6.88 12.22
N MET A 102 -20.10 -5.61 11.82
CA MET A 102 -21.09 -4.67 12.36
C MET A 102 -22.44 -4.84 11.65
N PRO A 103 -23.55 -4.39 12.26
CA PRO A 103 -24.86 -4.42 11.62
C PRO A 103 -24.86 -3.74 10.23
N ARG A 104 -25.71 -4.22 9.33
CA ARG A 104 -25.80 -3.74 7.94
C ARG A 104 -25.89 -2.21 7.83
N GLU A 105 -26.72 -1.59 8.66
CA GLU A 105 -26.88 -0.13 8.70
C GLU A 105 -25.54 0.61 8.94
N ILE A 106 -24.68 0.07 9.80
CA ILE A 106 -23.35 0.66 10.05
C ILE A 106 -22.43 0.50 8.85
N GLN A 107 -22.52 -0.64 8.14
CA GLN A 107 -21.76 -0.87 6.91
C GLN A 107 -22.20 0.09 5.80
N GLU A 108 -23.50 0.31 5.64
CA GLU A 108 -24.08 1.25 4.68
C GLU A 108 -23.62 2.68 4.95
N ILE A 109 -23.69 3.13 6.21
CA ILE A 109 -23.19 4.45 6.62
C ILE A 109 -21.68 4.59 6.33
N ALA A 110 -20.89 3.55 6.62
CA ALA A 110 -19.46 3.56 6.35
C ALA A 110 -19.15 3.64 4.85
N PHE A 111 -19.93 2.94 4.02
CA PHE A 111 -19.80 2.97 2.56
C PHE A 111 -20.20 4.33 1.97
N GLU A 112 -21.35 4.88 2.38
CA GLU A 112 -21.82 6.21 1.93
C GLU A 112 -20.82 7.32 2.27
N LYS A 113 -20.15 7.22 3.42
CA LYS A 113 -19.10 8.16 3.84
C LYS A 113 -17.75 7.91 3.17
N GLY A 114 -17.62 6.85 2.36
CA GLY A 114 -16.38 6.48 1.68
C GLY A 114 -15.30 5.91 2.61
N TYR A 115 -15.66 5.44 3.80
CA TYR A 115 -14.72 4.83 4.75
C TYR A 115 -14.35 3.40 4.39
N ILE A 116 -15.24 2.70 3.68
CA ILE A 116 -14.98 1.39 3.10
C ILE A 116 -15.24 1.40 1.58
N PRO A 117 -14.53 0.57 0.82
CA PRO A 117 -14.61 0.59 -0.65
C PRO A 117 -15.89 -0.05 -1.21
N TYR A 118 -16.57 -0.90 -0.44
CA TYR A 118 -17.81 -1.59 -0.80
C TYR A 118 -18.37 -2.30 0.44
N ILE A 119 -19.63 -2.74 0.37
CA ILE A 119 -20.23 -3.60 1.39
C ILE A 119 -20.02 -5.07 0.97
N PRO A 120 -19.37 -5.93 1.78
CA PRO A 120 -19.02 -7.29 1.37
C PRO A 120 -20.20 -8.14 0.90
N ASP A 121 -21.32 -8.09 1.60
CA ASP A 121 -22.52 -8.91 1.31
C ASP A 121 -23.20 -8.54 -0.02
N ASP A 122 -22.85 -7.39 -0.63
CA ASP A 122 -23.40 -6.96 -1.93
C ASP A 122 -22.62 -7.54 -3.13
N ARG A 123 -21.52 -8.26 -2.87
CA ARG A 123 -20.65 -8.82 -3.93
C ARG A 123 -20.85 -10.32 -4.16
N GLU A 124 -21.85 -10.93 -3.55
CA GLU A 124 -22.28 -12.32 -3.81
C GLU A 124 -23.24 -12.43 -5.01
#